data_AF-A0A1W9HF78-F1
#
_entry.id   AF-A0A1W9HF78-F1
#
_cell.length_a   1.000
_cell.length_b   1.000
_cell.length_c   1.000
_cell.angle_alpha   90.00
_cell.angle_beta   90.00
_cell.angle_gamma   90.00
#
_symmetry.space_group_name_H-M   'P 1'
#
loop_
_entity.id
_entity.type
_entity.pdbx_description
1 polymer ?
#
loop_
_entity_poly.entity_id
_entity_poly.type
_entity_poly.pdbx_seq_one_letter_code
_entity_poly.pdbx_strand_id
1 'polypeptide(L)'
;MRYRALSVVILLLLSGCEMATFKSKFDYSQKSWSVPTMARLKSDLKGNIDSSLLGDYLAVRIAEDERHLVISLPAPNLFQNWEREIPELPGAKIKAIIKQDEKSFLELYYPLYLLITDFSKWKSSKLPSGHPIPGISNGQAPSVSFDIDKEHKATIFFNKGVVGVLLNVPYDPLLAMTIPIKNKLGNIYTIPKEGSELGAILLVLNLPQNIMKALEGE
;
A
#
# COMPACT_ATOMS: atom_id res chain seq x y z
N MET A 1 46.78 -30.61 39.43
CA MET A 1 46.51 -29.95 38.13
C MET A 1 45.01 -29.80 37.99
N ARG A 2 44.51 -28.56 38.00
CA ARG A 2 43.06 -28.23 37.97
C ARG A 2 42.74 -27.57 36.63
N TYR A 3 41.81 -28.14 35.87
CA TYR A 3 41.26 -27.55 34.65
C TYR A 3 40.37 -26.36 35.03
N ARG A 4 40.65 -25.17 34.47
CA ARG A 4 39.76 -24.02 34.50
C ARG A 4 38.90 -24.04 33.24
N ALA A 5 37.59 -24.17 33.43
CA ALA A 5 36.60 -23.94 32.39
C ALA A 5 36.63 -22.45 32.00
N LEU A 6 36.88 -22.17 30.73
CA LEU A 6 36.75 -20.84 30.14
C LEU A 6 35.34 -20.74 29.58
N SER A 7 34.51 -19.90 30.20
CA SER A 7 33.16 -19.59 29.75
C SER A 7 33.20 -18.89 28.40
N VAL A 8 32.60 -19.51 27.38
CA VAL A 8 32.32 -18.84 26.10
C VAL A 8 31.05 -18.01 26.28
N VAL A 9 31.23 -16.70 26.45
CA VAL A 9 30.17 -15.71 26.38
C VAL A 9 29.84 -15.53 24.89
N ILE A 10 28.68 -16.05 24.47
CA ILE A 10 28.13 -15.79 23.14
C ILE A 10 27.62 -14.35 23.11
N LEU A 11 28.31 -13.53 22.30
CA LEU A 11 27.97 -12.16 21.99
C LEU A 11 26.78 -12.15 21.00
N LEU A 12 25.55 -12.16 21.53
CA LEU A 12 24.35 -11.81 20.75
C LEU A 12 24.20 -10.29 20.76
N LEU A 13 24.75 -9.63 19.75
CA LEU A 13 24.58 -8.21 19.53
C LEU A 13 24.04 -7.96 18.12
N LEU A 14 22.93 -7.20 18.10
CA LEU A 14 22.41 -6.36 17.01
C LEU A 14 21.47 -7.01 15.97
N SER A 15 20.22 -7.24 16.37
CA SER A 15 19.06 -7.12 15.47
C SER A 15 17.72 -6.94 16.20
N GLY A 16 17.72 -6.37 17.41
CA GLY A 16 16.53 -6.29 18.27
C GLY A 16 16.15 -4.90 18.79
N CYS A 17 16.72 -3.81 18.28
CA CYS A 17 16.51 -2.48 18.84
C CYS A 17 16.12 -1.47 17.76
N GLU A 18 14.87 -1.54 17.29
CA GLU A 18 14.18 -0.38 16.66
C GLU A 18 12.66 -0.56 16.42
N MET A 19 12.05 -1.70 16.78
CA MET A 19 10.58 -1.86 16.66
C MET A 19 9.80 -1.44 17.91
N ALA A 20 10.41 -1.40 19.10
CA ALA A 20 9.69 -1.19 20.36
C ALA A 20 9.27 0.27 20.63
N THR A 21 9.78 1.24 19.88
CA THR A 21 9.55 2.68 20.12
C THR A 21 8.59 3.35 19.15
N PHE A 22 8.11 2.65 18.10
CA PHE A 22 7.18 3.24 17.13
C PHE A 22 5.72 3.26 17.63
N LYS A 23 5.34 2.34 18.52
CA LYS A 23 3.97 2.26 19.07
C LYS A 23 3.59 3.40 20.01
N SER A 24 4.55 4.08 20.66
CA SER A 24 4.24 5.06 21.73
C SER A 24 4.19 6.53 21.30
N LYS A 25 4.55 6.87 20.05
CA LYS A 25 4.63 8.26 19.58
C LYS A 25 3.45 8.77 18.77
N PHE A 26 2.50 7.92 18.44
CA PHE A 26 1.30 8.31 17.71
C PHE A 26 0.10 7.77 18.47
N ASP A 27 -0.69 8.65 19.06
CA ASP A 27 -2.04 8.30 19.49
C ASP A 27 -2.92 8.21 18.24
N TYR A 28 -2.92 7.02 17.65
CA TYR A 28 -3.55 6.67 16.37
C TYR A 28 -5.09 6.77 16.39
N SER A 29 -5.70 7.11 17.52
CA SER A 29 -7.15 7.07 17.75
C SER A 29 -7.84 8.45 17.82
N GLN A 30 -7.07 9.54 17.89
CA GLN A 30 -7.61 10.87 18.24
C GLN A 30 -7.98 11.73 17.03
N LYS A 31 -7.38 11.49 15.85
CA LYS A 31 -7.69 12.33 14.69
C LYS A 31 -9.05 11.94 14.12
N SER A 32 -10.05 12.70 14.54
CA SER A 32 -11.39 12.71 13.97
C SER A 32 -11.51 13.87 13.01
N TRP A 33 -12.25 13.66 11.93
CA TRP A 33 -12.64 14.73 11.02
C TRP A 33 -14.10 15.07 11.29
N SER A 34 -14.44 16.35 11.18
CA SER A 34 -15.83 16.79 11.31
C SER A 34 -16.70 16.11 10.24
N VAL A 35 -18.00 15.97 10.52
CA VAL A 35 -18.95 15.38 9.56
C VAL A 35 -18.90 16.08 8.19
N PRO A 36 -18.83 17.43 8.10
CA PRO A 36 -18.65 18.10 6.81
C PRO A 36 -17.33 17.73 6.10
N THR A 37 -16.23 17.65 6.85
CA THR A 37 -14.93 17.26 6.28
C THR A 37 -14.97 15.83 5.78
N MET A 38 -15.58 14.90 6.51
CA MET A 38 -15.73 13.51 6.06
C MET A 38 -16.62 13.37 4.83
N ALA A 39 -17.74 14.11 4.77
CA ALA A 39 -18.60 14.12 3.59
C ALA A 39 -17.85 14.61 2.34
N ARG A 40 -17.05 15.68 2.50
CA ARG A 40 -16.18 16.18 1.43
C ARG A 40 -15.12 15.15 1.03
N LEU A 41 -14.39 14.60 2.00
CA LEU A 41 -13.36 13.59 1.74
C LEU A 41 -13.95 12.36 1.04
N LYS A 42 -15.16 11.91 1.40
CA LYS A 42 -15.86 10.81 0.73
C LYS A 42 -16.15 11.11 -0.74
N SER A 43 -16.52 12.34 -1.06
CA SER A 43 -16.75 12.77 -2.44
C SER A 43 -15.44 12.88 -3.22
N ASP A 44 -14.43 13.52 -2.62
CA ASP A 44 -13.16 13.81 -3.26
C ASP A 44 -12.30 12.53 -3.42
N LEU A 45 -12.32 11.62 -2.45
CA LEU A 45 -11.60 10.34 -2.43
C LEU A 45 -12.48 9.18 -2.94
N LYS A 46 -13.21 9.43 -4.02
CA LYS A 46 -13.94 8.41 -4.77
C LYS A 46 -13.44 8.39 -6.20
N GLY A 47 -13.00 7.22 -6.68
CA GLY A 47 -12.43 7.09 -8.02
C GLY A 47 -12.70 5.72 -8.62
N ASN A 48 -13.20 5.71 -9.85
CA ASN A 48 -13.36 4.50 -10.63
C ASN A 48 -12.23 4.36 -11.66
N ILE A 49 -11.89 3.13 -12.02
CA ILE A 49 -11.06 2.83 -13.20
C ILE A 49 -11.95 3.00 -14.43
N ASP A 50 -11.49 3.80 -15.39
CA ASP A 50 -12.19 3.93 -16.68
C ASP A 50 -11.54 3.01 -17.71
N SER A 51 -12.00 1.76 -17.79
CA SER A 51 -11.48 0.78 -18.75
C SER A 51 -12.58 -0.08 -19.31
N SER A 52 -12.56 -0.31 -20.63
CA SER A 52 -13.48 -1.23 -21.31
C SER A 52 -13.36 -2.67 -20.80
N LEU A 53 -12.18 -3.05 -20.28
CA LEU A 53 -11.90 -4.40 -19.79
C LEU A 53 -12.37 -4.62 -18.34
N LEU A 54 -12.34 -3.57 -17.52
CA LEU A 54 -12.68 -3.66 -16.09
C LEU A 54 -14.06 -3.08 -15.76
N GLY A 55 -14.70 -2.39 -16.72
CA GLY A 55 -15.92 -1.63 -16.49
C GLY A 55 -15.67 -0.40 -15.61
N ASP A 56 -16.75 0.16 -15.05
CA ASP A 56 -16.68 1.28 -14.10
C ASP A 56 -16.39 0.77 -12.68
N TYR A 57 -15.17 0.25 -12.50
CA TYR A 57 -14.76 -0.38 -11.25
C TYR A 57 -14.35 0.65 -10.20
N LEU A 58 -14.94 0.61 -9.00
CA LEU A 58 -14.60 1.49 -7.89
C LEU A 58 -13.25 1.10 -7.26
N ALA A 59 -12.17 1.76 -7.70
CA ALA A 59 -10.81 1.52 -7.23
C ALA A 59 -10.47 2.27 -5.95
N VAL A 60 -11.10 3.41 -5.68
CA VAL A 60 -10.79 4.25 -4.52
C VAL A 60 -12.08 4.69 -3.85
N ARG A 61 -12.19 4.49 -2.55
CA ARG A 61 -13.32 4.94 -1.73
C ARG A 61 -12.90 5.11 -0.28
N ILE A 62 -13.68 5.83 0.51
CA ILE A 62 -13.59 5.76 1.98
C ILE A 62 -14.47 4.60 2.47
N ALA A 63 -13.98 3.84 3.46
CA ALA A 63 -14.72 2.77 4.10
C ALA A 63 -15.95 3.28 4.88
N GLU A 64 -16.88 2.36 5.20
CA GLU A 64 -18.09 2.68 5.97
C GLU A 64 -17.79 3.16 7.39
N ASP A 65 -16.69 2.66 7.99
CA ASP A 65 -16.19 3.12 9.29
C ASP A 65 -15.54 4.51 9.27
N GLU A 66 -15.46 5.12 8.07
CA GLU A 66 -14.92 6.44 7.78
C GLU A 66 -13.46 6.67 8.14
N ARG A 67 -12.72 5.63 8.56
CA ARG A 67 -11.34 5.77 9.04
C ARG A 67 -10.29 5.32 8.02
N HIS A 68 -10.73 4.63 6.97
CA HIS A 68 -9.85 4.03 5.97
C HIS A 68 -10.15 4.56 4.57
N LEU A 69 -9.09 4.90 3.85
CA LEU A 69 -9.08 4.88 2.40
C LEU A 69 -8.97 3.43 1.94
N VAL A 70 -9.92 2.96 1.16
CA VAL A 70 -9.87 1.66 0.52
C VAL A 70 -9.40 1.82 -0.91
N ILE A 71 -8.30 1.16 -1.20
CA ILE A 71 -7.69 1.07 -2.53
C ILE A 71 -7.88 -0.36 -3.00
N SER A 72 -8.61 -0.53 -4.09
CA SER A 72 -8.92 -1.84 -4.64
C SER A 72 -8.26 -2.02 -5.98
N LEU A 73 -7.38 -3.02 -6.05
CA LEU A 73 -6.66 -3.40 -7.24
C LEU A 73 -7.27 -4.70 -7.80
N PRO A 74 -7.68 -4.74 -9.08
CA PRO A 74 -8.04 -5.99 -9.73
C PRO A 74 -6.89 -6.98 -9.63
N ALA A 75 -7.19 -8.17 -9.17
CA ALA A 75 -6.25 -9.26 -9.08
C ALA A 75 -6.69 -10.37 -10.03
N PRO A 76 -5.77 -11.13 -10.62
CA PRO A 76 -6.15 -12.40 -11.24
C PRO A 76 -6.71 -13.32 -10.13
N ASN A 77 -7.45 -14.36 -10.49
CA ASN A 77 -8.04 -15.31 -9.54
C ASN A 77 -6.96 -16.21 -8.90
N LEU A 78 -6.05 -15.59 -8.15
CA LEU A 78 -4.82 -16.19 -7.61
C LEU A 78 -4.99 -16.70 -6.18
N PHE A 79 -6.03 -16.26 -5.47
CA PHE A 79 -6.13 -16.43 -4.03
C PHE A 79 -7.57 -16.68 -3.57
N GLN A 80 -7.70 -17.27 -2.38
CA GLN A 80 -8.96 -17.35 -1.63
C GLN A 80 -9.21 -16.05 -0.85
N ASN A 81 -10.39 -15.90 -0.27
CA ASN A 81 -10.67 -14.78 0.63
C ASN A 81 -9.80 -14.85 1.88
N TRP A 82 -9.09 -13.77 2.18
CA TRP A 82 -8.30 -13.64 3.40
C TRP A 82 -8.11 -12.17 3.78
N GLU A 83 -7.74 -11.94 5.05
CA GLU A 83 -7.46 -10.61 5.61
C GLU A 83 -6.18 -10.69 6.45
N ARG A 84 -5.32 -9.67 6.34
CA ARG A 84 -4.08 -9.56 7.13
C ARG A 84 -3.82 -8.11 7.51
N GLU A 85 -3.42 -7.89 8.75
CA GLU A 85 -2.86 -6.60 9.19
C GLU A 85 -1.45 -6.40 8.64
N ILE A 86 -1.02 -5.15 8.50
CA ILE A 86 0.33 -4.80 8.06
C ILE A 86 1.08 -4.29 9.30
N PRO A 87 1.95 -5.10 9.95
CA PRO A 87 2.57 -4.74 11.21
C PRO A 87 3.33 -3.42 11.20
N GLU A 88 3.96 -3.10 10.07
CA GLU A 88 4.74 -1.89 9.84
C GLU A 88 3.88 -0.63 9.67
N LEU A 89 2.59 -0.81 9.35
CA LEU A 89 1.62 0.27 9.14
C LEU A 89 0.42 0.04 10.06
N PRO A 90 0.49 0.49 11.34
CA PRO A 90 -0.57 0.26 12.32
C PRO A 90 -1.96 0.65 11.79
N GLY A 91 -2.96 -0.19 12.01
CA GLY A 91 -4.33 0.00 11.52
C GLY A 91 -4.52 -0.25 10.02
N ALA A 92 -3.45 -0.33 9.23
CA ALA A 92 -3.55 -0.74 7.84
C ALA A 92 -3.74 -2.26 7.74
N LYS A 93 -4.57 -2.66 6.79
CA LYS A 93 -4.82 -4.07 6.51
C LYS A 93 -5.06 -4.28 5.03
N ILE A 94 -4.85 -5.50 4.59
CA ILE A 94 -5.10 -5.91 3.22
C ILE A 94 -6.02 -7.11 3.19
N LYS A 95 -6.92 -7.11 2.21
CA LYS A 95 -7.91 -8.16 2.00
C LYS A 95 -7.83 -8.67 0.58
N ALA A 96 -7.80 -9.98 0.43
CA ALA A 96 -8.14 -10.66 -0.80
C ALA A 96 -9.64 -10.94 -0.81
N ILE A 97 -10.32 -10.52 -1.87
CA ILE A 97 -11.77 -10.67 -1.99
C ILE A 97 -12.10 -11.21 -3.39
N ILE A 98 -12.82 -12.32 -3.45
CA ILE A 98 -13.51 -12.82 -4.64
C ILE A 98 -14.96 -12.35 -4.57
N LYS A 99 -15.39 -11.56 -5.56
CA LYS A 99 -16.79 -11.08 -5.66
C LYS A 99 -17.68 -12.12 -6.34
N GLN A 100 -19.00 -11.89 -6.28
CA GLN A 100 -20.01 -12.80 -6.82
C GLN A 100 -19.90 -13.05 -8.33
N ASP A 101 -19.24 -12.16 -9.07
CA ASP A 101 -18.96 -12.29 -10.51
C ASP A 101 -17.61 -12.97 -10.80
N GLU A 102 -17.07 -13.71 -9.81
CA GLU A 102 -15.77 -14.40 -9.84
C GLU A 102 -14.58 -13.47 -10.12
N LYS A 103 -14.73 -12.16 -9.95
CA LYS A 103 -13.62 -11.22 -10.03
C LYS A 103 -12.91 -11.12 -8.69
N SER A 104 -11.60 -11.32 -8.72
CA SER A 104 -10.73 -11.15 -7.56
C SER A 104 -10.17 -9.74 -7.44
N PHE A 105 -10.06 -9.28 -6.20
CA PHE A 105 -9.53 -7.99 -5.86
C PHE A 105 -8.62 -8.09 -4.65
N LEU A 106 -7.57 -7.26 -4.67
CA LEU A 106 -6.75 -6.98 -3.50
C LEU A 106 -7.14 -5.59 -2.99
N GLU A 107 -7.74 -5.52 -1.81
CA GLU A 107 -8.16 -4.28 -1.16
C GLU A 107 -7.20 -3.90 -0.03
N LEU A 108 -6.49 -2.78 -0.18
CA LEU A 108 -5.77 -2.14 0.91
C LEU A 108 -6.71 -1.18 1.64
N TYR A 109 -6.90 -1.41 2.93
CA TYR A 109 -7.53 -0.48 3.86
C TYR A 109 -6.43 0.32 4.54
N TYR A 110 -6.24 1.55 4.09
CA TYR A 110 -5.19 2.45 4.53
C TYR A 110 -5.78 3.55 5.44
N PRO A 111 -5.44 3.58 6.73
CA PRO A 111 -5.93 4.61 7.64
C PRO A 111 -5.68 6.03 7.13
N LEU A 112 -6.69 6.88 7.21
CA LEU A 112 -6.62 8.24 6.66
C LEU A 112 -5.50 9.08 7.31
N TYR A 113 -5.18 8.85 8.58
CA TYR A 113 -4.09 9.56 9.25
C TYR A 113 -2.70 9.21 8.70
N LEU A 114 -2.53 8.03 8.09
CA LEU A 114 -1.25 7.66 7.49
C LEU A 114 -0.98 8.50 6.24
N LEU A 115 -2.02 9.00 5.56
CA LEU A 115 -1.87 9.87 4.38
C LEU A 115 -1.21 11.20 4.72
N ILE A 116 -1.29 11.66 5.96
CA ILE A 116 -0.65 12.91 6.42
C ILE A 116 0.65 12.65 7.21
N THR A 117 0.99 11.39 7.45
CA THR A 117 2.21 11.01 8.16
C THR A 117 3.40 11.07 7.20
N ASP A 118 4.48 11.73 7.63
CA ASP A 118 5.72 11.77 6.85
C ASP A 118 6.59 10.54 7.16
N PHE A 119 6.84 9.74 6.12
CA PHE A 119 7.69 8.55 6.18
C PHE A 119 9.05 8.78 5.52
N SER A 120 9.47 10.03 5.26
CA SER A 120 10.74 10.38 4.62
C SER A 120 11.99 9.76 5.26
N LYS A 121 11.93 9.45 6.56
CA LYS A 121 13.02 8.79 7.30
C LYS A 121 13.09 7.28 7.10
N TRP A 122 12.06 6.67 6.52
CA TRP A 122 12.05 5.24 6.23
C TRP A 122 12.88 4.95 4.99
N LYS A 123 13.47 3.76 4.95
CA LYS A 123 14.24 3.31 3.79
C LYS A 123 13.33 3.26 2.56
N SER A 124 13.66 4.08 1.57
CA SER A 124 12.95 4.10 0.29
C SER A 124 13.45 3.01 -0.64
N SER A 125 12.55 2.49 -1.47
CA SER A 125 12.83 1.51 -2.50
C SER A 125 12.24 1.95 -3.84
N LYS A 126 12.74 1.34 -4.90
CA LYS A 126 12.22 1.43 -6.27
C LYS A 126 11.34 0.20 -6.56
N LEU A 127 10.91 0.04 -7.81
CA LEU A 127 10.37 -1.25 -8.23
C LEU A 127 11.38 -2.38 -7.99
N PRO A 128 10.95 -3.65 -7.85
CA PRO A 128 11.86 -4.79 -7.67
C PRO A 128 12.95 -4.89 -8.74
N SER A 129 12.63 -4.50 -9.99
CA SER A 129 13.57 -4.41 -11.12
C SER A 129 14.62 -3.30 -11.00
N GLY A 130 14.49 -2.40 -10.02
CA GLY A 130 15.34 -1.22 -9.85
C GLY A 130 14.90 0.02 -10.62
N HIS A 131 13.80 -0.07 -11.40
CA HIS A 131 13.21 1.07 -12.11
C HIS A 131 12.44 2.01 -11.19
N PRO A 132 12.39 3.33 -11.51
CA PRO A 132 11.55 4.28 -10.78
C PRO A 132 10.09 3.84 -10.70
N ILE A 133 9.45 4.08 -9.56
CA ILE A 133 8.01 3.80 -9.39
C ILE A 133 7.20 4.82 -10.20
N PRO A 134 6.42 4.39 -11.21
CA PRO A 134 5.59 5.29 -12.01
C PRO A 134 4.60 6.06 -11.15
N GLY A 135 4.43 7.35 -11.44
CA GLY A 135 3.52 8.22 -10.71
C GLY A 135 4.05 8.74 -9.38
N ILE A 136 5.24 8.35 -8.90
CA ILE A 136 5.86 8.93 -7.70
C ILE A 136 6.96 9.90 -8.14
N SER A 137 6.92 11.17 -7.70
CA SER A 137 7.76 12.26 -8.22
C SER A 137 9.27 12.03 -8.14
N ASN A 138 9.77 11.39 -7.08
CA ASN A 138 11.18 11.03 -6.91
C ASN A 138 11.50 9.60 -7.38
N GLY A 139 10.51 8.88 -7.92
CA GLY A 139 10.63 7.51 -8.39
C GLY A 139 10.87 6.46 -7.30
N GLN A 140 10.78 6.80 -6.02
CA GLN A 140 11.07 5.90 -4.91
C GLN A 140 10.27 6.24 -3.66
N ALA A 141 9.82 5.25 -2.91
CA ALA A 141 9.05 5.46 -1.70
C ALA A 141 9.39 4.42 -0.64
N PRO A 142 9.19 4.71 0.65
CA PRO A 142 9.08 3.69 1.67
C PRO A 142 8.12 2.59 1.23
N SER A 143 8.49 1.34 1.50
CA SER A 143 7.72 0.19 1.04
C SER A 143 7.68 -0.95 2.05
N VAL A 144 6.58 -1.68 2.06
CA VAL A 144 6.44 -2.96 2.78
C VAL A 144 5.95 -4.00 1.80
N SER A 145 6.61 -5.17 1.78
CA SER A 145 6.24 -6.28 0.90
C SER A 145 5.77 -7.46 1.71
N PHE A 146 4.80 -8.20 1.17
CA PHE A 146 4.29 -9.42 1.78
C PHE A 146 3.92 -10.43 0.71
N ASP A 147 4.08 -11.69 1.07
CA ASP A 147 3.69 -12.81 0.22
C ASP A 147 2.17 -13.01 0.33
N ILE A 148 1.51 -13.04 -0.83
CA ILE A 148 0.11 -13.43 -0.98
C ILE A 148 0.01 -14.95 -0.96
N ASP A 149 0.89 -15.59 -1.74
CA ASP A 149 1.13 -17.02 -1.75
C ASP A 149 2.63 -17.28 -2.05
N LYS A 150 2.99 -18.51 -2.42
CA LYS A 150 4.39 -18.89 -2.66
C LYS A 150 5.00 -18.23 -3.90
N GLU A 151 4.18 -17.82 -4.85
CA GLU A 151 4.59 -17.33 -6.18
C GLU A 151 4.30 -15.83 -6.32
N HIS A 152 3.27 -15.31 -5.64
CA HIS A 152 2.80 -13.95 -5.77
C HIS A 152 3.09 -13.11 -4.54
N LYS A 153 3.55 -11.89 -4.79
CA LYS A 153 3.84 -10.89 -3.78
C LYS A 153 3.07 -9.62 -4.07
N ALA A 154 2.76 -8.88 -3.01
CA ALA A 154 2.34 -7.51 -3.14
C ALA A 154 3.25 -6.60 -2.31
N THR A 155 3.40 -5.38 -2.82
CA THR A 155 4.21 -4.34 -2.21
C THR A 155 3.36 -3.09 -2.07
N ILE A 156 3.33 -2.53 -0.87
CA ILE A 156 2.69 -1.25 -0.59
C ILE A 156 3.77 -0.20 -0.55
N PHE A 157 3.60 0.85 -1.34
CA PHE A 157 4.41 2.06 -1.32
C PHE A 157 3.65 3.15 -0.57
N PHE A 158 4.32 3.90 0.28
CA PHE A 158 3.64 4.90 1.11
C PHE A 158 4.53 6.08 1.46
N ASN A 159 3.93 7.27 1.48
CA ASN A 159 4.49 8.47 2.09
C ASN A 159 3.35 9.49 2.33
N LYS A 160 3.68 10.66 2.88
CA LYS A 160 2.74 11.78 2.98
C LYS A 160 2.13 12.09 1.60
N GLY A 161 0.81 11.94 1.50
CA GLY A 161 0.01 12.19 0.29
C GLY A 161 0.17 11.18 -0.83
N VAL A 162 0.92 10.09 -0.62
CA VAL A 162 1.20 9.09 -1.64
C VAL A 162 0.94 7.70 -1.07
N VAL A 163 0.17 6.90 -1.78
CA VAL A 163 -0.03 5.50 -1.46
C VAL A 163 -0.14 4.70 -2.73
N GLY A 164 0.57 3.58 -2.81
CA GLY A 164 0.53 2.69 -3.95
C GLY A 164 0.48 1.23 -3.54
N VAL A 165 -0.14 0.41 -4.38
CA VAL A 165 -0.23 -1.04 -4.22
C VAL A 165 0.25 -1.69 -5.51
N LEU A 166 1.32 -2.45 -5.42
CA LEU A 166 1.85 -3.28 -6.50
C LEU A 166 1.49 -4.74 -6.22
N LEU A 167 1.00 -5.42 -7.22
CA LEU A 167 0.68 -6.84 -7.21
C LEU A 167 1.42 -7.52 -8.35
N ASN A 168 2.26 -8.49 -8.02
CA ASN A 168 2.85 -9.36 -9.02
C ASN A 168 1.78 -10.25 -9.64
N VAL A 169 1.81 -10.40 -10.96
CA VAL A 169 0.89 -11.22 -11.73
C VAL A 169 1.64 -12.38 -12.40
N PRO A 170 0.98 -13.55 -12.61
CA PRO A 170 1.64 -14.72 -13.19
C PRO A 170 1.90 -14.60 -14.69
N TYR A 171 1.33 -13.58 -15.34
CA TYR A 171 1.50 -13.31 -16.76
C TYR A 171 2.38 -12.09 -16.98
N ASP A 172 2.96 -11.99 -18.17
CA ASP A 172 3.65 -10.78 -18.60
C ASP A 172 2.63 -9.81 -19.22
N PRO A 173 2.34 -8.65 -18.59
CA PRO A 173 1.61 -7.60 -19.26
C PRO A 173 2.57 -6.94 -20.26
N LEU A 174 2.76 -7.58 -21.41
CA LEU A 174 3.69 -7.24 -22.50
C LEU A 174 3.65 -5.75 -22.93
N LEU A 175 2.57 -5.04 -22.60
CA LEU A 175 2.38 -3.62 -22.83
C LEU A 175 2.35 -2.86 -21.51
N ALA A 176 3.23 -1.87 -21.37
CA ALA A 176 3.16 -0.88 -20.31
C ALA A 176 2.01 0.09 -20.60
N MET A 177 0.95 0.00 -19.82
CA MET A 177 -0.24 0.83 -19.93
C MET A 177 -0.33 1.74 -18.71
N THR A 178 -0.85 2.96 -18.91
CA THR A 178 -1.24 3.86 -17.82
C THR A 178 -2.73 4.15 -17.96
N ILE A 179 -3.51 3.75 -16.95
CA ILE A 179 -4.96 3.90 -16.93
C ILE A 179 -5.31 4.90 -15.82
N PRO A 180 -5.86 6.09 -16.15
CA PRO A 180 -6.19 7.07 -15.13
C PRO A 180 -7.36 6.63 -14.26
N ILE A 181 -7.29 6.95 -12.97
CA ILE A 181 -8.42 6.85 -12.06
C ILE A 181 -9.24 8.13 -12.18
N LYS A 182 -10.56 8.01 -12.35
CA LYS A 182 -11.48 9.16 -12.41
C LYS A 182 -11.27 10.08 -11.20
N ASN A 183 -11.45 11.39 -11.41
CA ASN A 183 -11.14 12.46 -10.46
C ASN A 183 -9.63 12.72 -10.22
N LYS A 184 -8.74 12.20 -11.09
CA LYS A 184 -7.29 12.47 -11.08
C LYS A 184 -6.61 12.10 -9.75
N LEU A 185 -7.15 11.12 -9.02
CA LEU A 185 -6.59 10.65 -7.76
C LEU A 185 -5.29 9.87 -7.94
N GLY A 186 -5.06 9.32 -9.14
CA GLY A 186 -3.95 8.44 -9.42
C GLY A 186 -4.09 7.72 -10.75
N ASN A 187 -3.24 6.73 -10.95
CA ASN A 187 -3.27 5.86 -12.13
C ASN A 187 -3.02 4.41 -11.74
N ILE A 188 -3.45 3.51 -12.62
CA ILE A 188 -3.02 2.12 -12.67
C ILE A 188 -1.99 1.97 -13.77
N TYR A 189 -0.93 1.24 -13.48
CA TYR A 189 0.15 0.91 -14.38
C TYR A 189 0.24 -0.59 -14.54
N THR A 190 0.44 -1.05 -15.77
CA THR A 190 0.96 -2.41 -16.00
C THR A 190 2.47 -2.33 -16.18
N ILE A 191 3.18 -3.22 -15.50
CA ILE A 191 4.64 -3.29 -15.49
C ILE A 191 5.02 -4.61 -16.18
N PRO A 192 5.57 -4.56 -17.40
CA PRO A 192 5.99 -5.75 -18.13
C PRO A 192 7.01 -6.56 -17.34
N LYS A 193 7.08 -7.86 -17.64
CA LYS A 193 8.08 -8.76 -17.07
C LYS A 193 9.48 -8.34 -17.52
N GLU A 194 10.45 -8.38 -16.62
CA GLU A 194 11.84 -8.10 -16.93
C GLU A 194 12.77 -9.16 -16.32
N GLY A 195 13.50 -9.89 -17.17
CA GLY A 195 14.38 -10.97 -16.72
C GLY A 195 13.63 -12.08 -15.99
N SER A 196 14.04 -12.37 -14.75
CA SER A 196 13.43 -13.38 -13.89
C SER A 196 12.27 -12.87 -13.03
N GLU A 197 12.06 -11.56 -12.96
CA GLU A 197 10.97 -10.97 -12.15
C GLU A 197 9.61 -11.25 -12.79
N LEU A 198 8.54 -11.26 -12.00
CA LEU A 198 7.17 -11.32 -12.54
C LEU A 198 6.73 -9.97 -13.09
N GLY A 199 5.78 -9.99 -14.03
CA GLY A 199 5.04 -8.79 -14.40
C GLY A 199 4.21 -8.30 -13.20
N ALA A 200 3.77 -7.04 -13.23
CA ALA A 200 2.98 -6.49 -12.13
C ALA A 200 1.88 -5.53 -12.60
N ILE A 201 0.87 -5.39 -11.74
CA ILE A 201 -0.10 -4.30 -11.80
C ILE A 201 0.17 -3.40 -10.60
N LEU A 202 0.29 -2.10 -10.84
CA LEU A 202 0.56 -1.10 -9.82
C LEU A 202 -0.54 -0.04 -9.84
N LEU A 203 -1.17 0.23 -8.71
CA LEU A 203 -2.02 1.40 -8.53
C LEU A 203 -1.27 2.42 -7.66
N VAL A 204 -1.13 3.65 -8.13
CA VAL A 204 -0.56 4.75 -7.32
C VAL A 204 -1.55 5.89 -7.22
N LEU A 205 -1.82 6.31 -5.98
CA LEU A 205 -2.56 7.52 -5.67
C LEU A 205 -1.60 8.62 -5.25
N ASN A 206 -1.81 9.80 -5.81
CA ASN A 206 -1.15 11.04 -5.42
C ASN A 206 -2.24 12.03 -5.03
N LEU A 207 -2.37 12.27 -3.73
CA LEU A 207 -3.45 13.11 -3.23
C LEU A 207 -3.18 14.58 -3.56
N PRO A 208 -4.10 15.26 -4.26
CA PRO A 208 -3.93 16.68 -4.53
C PRO A 208 -4.00 17.50 -3.24
N GLN A 209 -3.31 18.65 -3.25
CA GLN A 209 -3.05 19.47 -2.07
C GLN A 209 -4.31 19.90 -1.31
N ASN A 210 -5.43 20.08 -2.00
CA ASN A 210 -6.73 20.41 -1.38
C ASN A 210 -7.24 19.27 -0.48
N ILE A 211 -7.07 18.01 -0.87
CA ILE A 211 -7.44 16.85 -0.06
C ILE A 211 -6.48 16.75 1.13
N MET A 212 -5.18 16.94 0.88
CA MET A 212 -4.16 16.93 1.93
C MET A 212 -4.47 17.95 3.03
N LYS A 213 -4.81 19.19 2.65
CA LYS A 213 -5.23 20.23 3.61
C LYS A 213 -6.47 19.80 4.42
N ALA A 214 -7.48 19.23 3.75
CA ALA A 214 -8.68 18.74 4.44
C ALA A 214 -8.36 17.61 5.44
N LEU A 215 -7.39 16.74 5.13
CA LEU A 215 -6.93 15.68 6.03
C LEU A 215 -6.07 16.21 7.19
N GLU A 216 -5.27 17.24 6.95
CA GLU A 216 -4.43 17.89 7.96
C GLU A 216 -5.27 18.66 8.99
N GLY A 217 -6.45 19.11 8.59
CA GLY A 217 -7.31 19.97 9.40
C GLY A 217 -7.17 21.42 8.96
N GLU A 218 -8.23 22.19 9.22
CA GLU A 218 -8.21 23.66 9.13
C GLU A 218 -7.03 24.26 9.90
#